data_AF-A0A0L7RCC0-F1
#
_entry.id   AF-A0A0L7RCC0-F1
#
_cell.length_a   1.000
_cell.length_b   1.000
_cell.length_c   1.000
_cell.angle_alpha   90.00
_cell.angle_beta   90.00
_cell.angle_gamma   90.00
#
_symmetry.space_group_name_H-M   'P 1'
#
loop_
_entity.id
_entity.type
_entity.pdbx_description
1 polymer ?
#
loop_
_entity_poly.entity_id
_entity_poly.type
_entity_poly.pdbx_seq_one_letter_code
_entity_poly.pdbx_strand_id
1 'polypeptide(L)'
;MVSLRYLYITILLPTRLQITLYSKFCSRTLHNPQIYISFKDVDAISGTSMFWCLMDRTFWCRTDIIQPDKEVVAIVALDLPKFDKDPFCDAYGTISYETDEKQYQTPVPVIRLAVEETVDRSCEVQFLSEVNNSILALKSTSIEKTVGIQIDKNPERGERLLKFLEEKSFKEIRADVYFMKRTGCLMYCLIEILPITDGEARLRIFSRSSQQMNIILRLLRNQFPDMITEKDVDSVFAATVLIEELKLYLEDTSTPERQMARIRTDLLIP
;
A
#
# COMPACT_ATOMS: atom_id res chain seq x y z
N MET A 1 12.23 -10.73 28.69
CA MET A 1 11.18 -9.72 28.43
C MET A 1 11.56 -9.00 27.14
N VAL A 2 10.78 -9.18 26.07
CA VAL A 2 11.01 -8.51 24.78
C VAL A 2 10.58 -7.06 24.94
N SER A 3 11.50 -6.09 24.79
CA SER A 3 11.19 -4.66 24.87
C SER A 3 11.05 -4.10 23.46
N LEU A 4 9.82 -4.06 22.96
CA LEU A 4 9.49 -3.38 21.71
C LEU A 4 9.25 -1.90 22.03
N ARG A 5 10.16 -1.03 21.58
CA ARG A 5 10.01 0.43 21.69
C ARG A 5 9.42 0.96 20.38
N TYR A 6 8.20 1.50 20.46
CA TYR A 6 7.47 2.01 19.31
C TYR A 6 7.61 3.52 19.16
N LEU A 7 7.86 3.97 17.94
CA LEU A 7 7.51 5.29 17.45
C LEU A 7 6.26 5.11 16.58
N TYR A 8 5.28 5.99 16.69
CA TYR A 8 4.12 5.97 15.81
C TYR A 8 3.96 7.22 14.98
N ILE A 9 3.46 7.01 13.77
CA ILE A 9 3.21 8.04 12.77
C ILE A 9 1.85 7.74 12.17
N THR A 10 0.99 8.76 12.16
CA THR A 10 -0.35 8.71 11.61
C THR A 10 -0.34 9.23 10.18
N ILE A 11 -0.70 8.40 9.21
CA ILE A 11 -0.89 8.82 7.82
C ILE A 11 -2.37 8.62 7.46
N LEU A 12 -2.96 9.61 6.81
CA LEU A 12 -4.31 9.56 6.29
C LEU A 12 -4.28 9.39 4.78
N LEU A 13 -4.79 8.24 4.37
CA LEU A 13 -5.29 8.06 3.02
C LEU A 13 -6.76 8.55 3.00
N PRO A 14 -7.33 8.88 1.83
CA PRO A 14 -8.64 9.54 1.72
C PRO A 14 -9.81 8.90 2.50
N THR A 15 -9.69 7.62 2.87
CA THR A 15 -10.69 6.87 3.64
C THR A 15 -10.13 6.05 4.80
N ARG A 16 -8.81 6.10 5.06
CA ARG A 16 -8.15 5.19 6.02
C ARG A 16 -7.13 5.89 6.89
N LEU A 17 -7.17 5.56 8.17
CA LEU A 17 -6.15 5.89 9.16
C LEU A 17 -5.04 4.84 9.13
N GLN A 18 -3.80 5.27 9.08
CA GLN A 18 -2.65 4.38 9.19
C GLN A 18 -1.81 4.69 10.42
N ILE A 19 -1.61 3.67 11.24
CA ILE A 19 -0.73 3.70 12.40
C ILE A 19 0.53 2.94 12.03
N THR A 20 1.65 3.63 12.01
CA THR A 20 2.98 3.03 11.87
C THR A 20 3.53 2.70 13.25
N LEU A 21 4.17 1.56 13.45
CA LEU A 21 4.83 1.17 14.70
C LEU A 21 6.24 0.68 14.38
N TYR A 22 7.25 1.42 14.85
CA TYR A 22 8.64 1.04 14.66
C TYR A 22 9.10 0.04 15.72
N SER A 23 9.74 -1.06 15.34
CA SER A 23 10.46 -1.90 16.30
C SER A 23 11.95 -1.55 16.25
N LYS A 24 12.49 -1.00 17.34
CA LYS A 24 13.93 -0.67 17.40
C LYS A 24 14.83 -1.83 17.82
N PHE A 25 14.33 -2.81 18.58
CA PHE A 25 15.15 -3.93 19.07
C PHE A 25 14.31 -5.17 19.36
N CYS A 26 14.68 -6.29 18.76
CA CYS A 26 14.23 -7.62 19.15
C CYS A 26 15.43 -8.52 19.36
N SER A 27 15.54 -9.18 20.52
CA SER A 27 16.66 -10.07 20.84
C SER A 27 16.40 -11.53 20.45
N ARG A 28 15.22 -11.84 19.92
CA ARG A 28 14.79 -13.18 19.51
C ARG A 28 14.01 -13.11 18.21
N THR A 29 13.95 -14.23 17.50
CA THR A 29 13.06 -14.36 16.35
C THR A 29 11.62 -14.46 16.85
N LEU A 30 10.74 -13.62 16.28
CA LEU A 30 9.30 -13.67 16.50
C LEU A 30 8.64 -14.19 15.24
N HIS A 31 7.73 -15.14 15.39
CA HIS A 31 6.96 -15.75 14.32
C HIS A 31 5.51 -15.29 14.38
N ASN A 32 4.86 -15.26 13.21
CA ASN A 32 3.44 -14.99 13.05
C ASN A 32 2.93 -13.77 13.83
N PRO A 33 3.62 -12.60 13.77
CA PRO A 33 3.19 -11.45 14.52
C PRO A 33 1.86 -10.91 13.96
N GLN A 34 0.91 -10.60 14.83
CA GLN A 34 -0.40 -10.05 14.48
C GLN A 34 -0.69 -8.84 15.36
N ILE A 35 -1.22 -7.77 14.75
CA ILE A 35 -1.59 -6.54 15.45
C ILE A 35 -3.09 -6.42 15.45
N TYR A 36 -3.64 -6.22 16.64
CA TYR A 36 -5.04 -5.92 16.87
C TYR A 36 -5.15 -4.51 17.42
N ILE A 37 -6.04 -3.70 16.84
CA ILE A 37 -6.37 -2.37 17.33
C ILE A 37 -7.87 -2.32 17.57
N SER A 38 -8.26 -1.72 18.69
CA SER A 38 -9.64 -1.44 19.07
C SER A 38 -9.77 0.03 19.49
N PHE A 39 -10.88 0.66 19.11
CA PHE A 39 -11.28 1.96 19.64
C PHE A 39 -12.25 1.74 20.80
N LYS A 40 -12.22 2.65 21.76
CA LYS A 40 -13.20 2.65 22.84
C LYS A 40 -14.61 2.83 22.28
N ASP A 41 -15.56 2.04 22.77
CA ASP A 41 -16.99 2.13 22.41
C ASP A 41 -17.31 1.88 20.92
N VAL A 42 -16.43 1.17 20.19
CA VAL A 42 -16.65 0.73 18.80
C VAL A 42 -16.59 -0.80 18.73
N ASP A 43 -17.72 -1.43 18.40
CA ASP A 43 -17.86 -2.90 18.39
C ASP A 43 -17.09 -3.58 17.25
N ALA A 44 -16.95 -2.92 16.10
CA ALA A 44 -16.28 -3.48 14.94
C ALA A 44 -15.51 -2.40 14.19
N ILE A 45 -14.23 -2.68 13.95
CA ILE A 45 -13.35 -1.84 13.14
C ILE A 45 -12.83 -2.71 12.01
N SER A 46 -13.14 -2.29 10.79
CA SER A 46 -12.58 -2.90 9.60
C SER A 46 -11.19 -2.33 9.37
N GLY A 47 -10.24 -3.21 9.09
CA GLY A 47 -8.87 -2.80 8.83
C GLY A 47 -7.96 -3.96 8.45
N THR A 48 -6.74 -3.61 8.09
CA THR A 48 -5.69 -4.55 7.71
C THR A 48 -4.42 -4.19 8.46
N SER A 49 -3.78 -5.17 9.10
CA SER A 49 -2.46 -5.01 9.70
C SER A 49 -1.42 -5.84 8.98
N MET A 50 -0.20 -5.30 8.87
CA MET A 50 0.93 -5.92 8.19
C MET A 50 2.24 -5.54 8.87
N PHE A 51 3.21 -6.45 8.82
CA PHE A 51 4.59 -6.16 9.19
C PHE A 51 5.45 -6.09 7.93
N TRP A 52 6.37 -5.14 7.93
CA TRP A 52 7.29 -4.85 6.85
C TRP A 52 8.71 -4.94 7.39
N CYS A 53 9.57 -5.67 6.68
CA CYS A 53 11.00 -5.74 6.97
C CYS A 53 11.77 -5.07 5.84
N LEU A 54 12.76 -4.25 6.19
CA LEU A 54 13.65 -3.66 5.21
C LEU A 54 14.65 -4.72 4.72
N MET A 55 14.53 -5.12 3.46
CA MET A 55 15.43 -6.06 2.79
C MET A 55 16.53 -5.28 2.06
N ASP A 56 17.78 -5.73 2.26
CA ASP A 56 18.98 -5.19 1.62
C ASP A 56 19.14 -3.66 1.72
N ARG A 57 18.52 -3.06 2.75
CA ARG A 57 18.45 -1.61 2.98
C ARG A 57 17.75 -0.80 1.87
N THR A 58 17.09 -1.48 0.94
CA THR A 58 16.51 -0.84 -0.25
C THR A 58 15.00 -0.96 -0.27
N PHE A 59 14.44 -2.16 -0.12
CA PHE A 59 13.01 -2.40 -0.32
C PHE A 59 12.35 -2.93 0.94
N TRP A 60 11.17 -2.39 1.25
CA TRP A 60 10.32 -2.93 2.30
C TRP A 60 9.53 -4.12 1.78
N CYS A 61 9.68 -5.28 2.39
CA CYS A 61 8.96 -6.50 2.03
C CYS A 61 8.03 -6.91 3.17
N ARG A 62 6.83 -7.38 2.84
CA ARG A 62 5.91 -7.94 3.84
C ARG A 62 6.57 -9.15 4.48
N THR A 63 6.42 -9.30 5.79
CA THR A 63 6.96 -10.43 6.53
C THR A 63 6.01 -10.91 7.62
N ASP A 64 6.09 -12.20 7.91
CA ASP A 64 5.49 -12.92 9.04
C ASP A 64 6.55 -13.36 10.06
N ILE A 65 7.80 -12.94 9.90
CA ILE A 65 8.92 -13.29 10.78
C ILE A 65 9.72 -12.02 11.10
N ILE A 66 9.88 -11.71 12.38
CA ILE A 66 10.71 -10.62 12.88
C ILE A 66 12.01 -11.23 13.39
N GLN A 67 13.10 -11.02 12.65
CA GLN A 67 14.43 -11.47 13.05
C GLN A 67 15.11 -10.40 13.93
N PRO A 68 16.05 -10.82 14.80
CA PRO A 68 16.93 -9.89 15.49
C PRO A 68 17.69 -8.98 14.51
N ASP A 69 17.96 -7.74 14.95
CA ASP A 69 18.75 -6.73 14.21
C ASP A 69 18.22 -6.33 12.82
N LYS A 70 16.97 -6.70 12.49
CA LYS A 70 16.27 -6.23 11.30
C LYS A 70 15.39 -5.02 11.61
N GLU A 71 15.38 -4.07 10.70
CA GLU A 71 14.46 -2.94 10.78
C GLU A 71 13.06 -3.42 10.37
N VAL A 72 12.13 -3.37 11.33
CA VAL A 72 10.74 -3.80 11.13
C VAL A 72 9.78 -2.69 11.47
N VAL A 73 8.83 -2.50 10.57
CA VAL A 73 7.73 -1.55 10.71
C VAL A 73 6.42 -2.29 10.65
N ALA A 74 5.60 -2.08 11.66
CA ALA A 74 4.23 -2.53 11.71
C ALA A 74 3.32 -1.43 11.16
N ILE A 75 2.39 -1.77 10.29
CA ILE A 75 1.36 -0.84 9.81
C ILE A 75 -0.01 -1.42 10.05
N VAL A 76 -0.88 -0.60 10.61
CA VAL A 76 -2.31 -0.89 10.73
C VAL A 76 -3.07 0.16 9.93
N ALA A 77 -3.80 -0.27 8.90
CA ALA A 77 -4.71 0.58 8.13
C ALA A 77 -6.15 0.30 8.59
N LEU A 78 -6.78 1.27 9.22
CA LEU A 78 -8.13 1.19 9.78
C LEU A 78 -9.06 2.13 9.02
N ASP A 79 -10.35 1.80 9.00
CA ASP A 79 -11.38 2.76 8.61
C ASP A 79 -11.38 3.95 9.60
N LEU A 80 -11.75 5.13 9.10
CA LEU A 80 -11.82 6.34 9.90
C LEU A 80 -12.81 6.16 11.08
N PRO A 81 -12.40 6.46 12.32
CA PRO A 81 -13.31 6.43 13.46
C PRO A 81 -14.36 7.54 13.33
N LYS A 82 -15.54 7.31 13.93
CA LYS A 82 -16.57 8.35 14.06
C LYS A 82 -16.29 9.18 15.31
N PHE A 83 -16.35 10.49 15.18
CA PHE A 83 -16.14 11.45 16.26
C PHE A 83 -17.48 12.02 16.73
N ASP A 84 -18.38 11.15 17.18
CA ASP A 84 -19.78 11.52 17.44
C ASP A 84 -19.98 12.27 18.78
N LYS A 85 -19.12 12.01 19.78
CA LYS A 85 -19.27 12.54 21.16
C LYS A 85 -18.06 13.33 21.64
N ASP A 86 -16.87 12.84 21.33
CA ASP A 86 -15.60 13.43 21.74
C ASP A 86 -14.79 13.89 20.52
N PRO A 87 -14.02 14.98 20.62
CA PRO A 87 -13.18 15.47 19.53
C PRO A 87 -11.91 14.62 19.34
N PHE A 88 -11.78 13.52 20.08
CA PHE A 88 -10.69 12.57 19.96
C PHE A 88 -11.17 11.13 20.17
N CYS A 89 -10.43 10.19 19.62
CA CYS A 89 -10.64 8.76 19.80
C CYS A 89 -9.33 8.12 20.27
N ASP A 90 -9.39 7.33 21.34
CA ASP A 90 -8.23 6.58 21.83
C ASP A 90 -8.24 5.16 21.23
N ALA A 91 -7.16 4.80 20.56
CA ALA A 91 -6.89 3.50 20.00
C ALA A 91 -6.02 2.68 20.96
N TYR A 92 -6.50 1.49 21.30
CA TYR A 92 -5.81 0.52 22.13
C TYR A 92 -5.34 -0.62 21.23
N GLY A 93 -4.11 -1.08 21.43
CA GLY A 93 -3.54 -2.11 20.58
C GLY A 93 -2.84 -3.21 21.35
N THR A 94 -2.79 -4.39 20.75
CA THR A 94 -2.01 -5.53 21.22
C THR A 94 -1.32 -6.20 20.03
N ILE A 95 -0.04 -6.54 20.20
CA ILE A 95 0.69 -7.40 19.27
C ILE A 95 0.78 -8.80 19.86
N SER A 96 0.25 -9.78 19.15
CA SER A 96 0.43 -11.21 19.42
C SER A 96 1.60 -11.74 18.58
N TYR A 97 2.41 -12.64 19.12
CA TYR A 97 3.52 -13.26 18.40
C TYR A 97 3.94 -14.58 19.04
N GLU A 98 4.70 -15.38 18.29
CA GLU A 98 5.23 -16.67 18.71
C GLU A 98 6.76 -16.61 18.86
N THR A 99 7.29 -17.13 19.96
CA THR A 99 8.74 -17.32 20.13
C THR A 99 8.97 -18.52 21.05
N ASP A 100 9.98 -19.34 20.77
CA ASP A 100 10.26 -20.58 21.51
C ASP A 100 9.01 -21.47 21.67
N GLU A 101 8.24 -21.63 20.57
CA GLU A 101 6.99 -22.42 20.49
C GLU A 101 5.88 -21.97 21.46
N LYS A 102 5.98 -20.76 22.01
CA LYS A 102 5.00 -20.17 22.92
C LYS A 102 4.43 -18.88 22.34
N GLN A 103 3.14 -18.67 22.56
CA GLN A 103 2.47 -17.43 22.22
C GLN A 103 2.60 -16.40 23.34
N TYR A 104 2.87 -15.17 22.95
CA TYR A 104 2.97 -14.01 23.83
C TYR A 104 2.19 -12.84 23.26
N GLN A 105 1.83 -11.92 24.14
CA GLN A 105 1.19 -10.68 23.77
C GLN A 105 1.93 -9.52 24.43
N THR A 106 2.03 -8.41 23.70
CA THR A 106 2.50 -7.14 24.24
C THR A 106 1.51 -6.03 23.93
N PRO A 107 1.20 -5.15 24.87
CA PRO A 107 0.39 -3.97 24.58
C PRO A 107 1.15 -3.02 23.65
N VAL A 108 0.40 -2.37 22.78
CA VAL A 108 0.83 -1.18 22.02
C VAL A 108 0.51 0.06 22.87
N PRO A 109 1.34 1.11 22.84
CA PRO A 109 0.99 2.39 23.44
C PRO A 109 -0.40 2.87 22.99
N VAL A 110 -1.15 3.49 23.90
CA VAL A 110 -2.44 4.11 23.54
C VAL A 110 -2.17 5.24 22.57
N ILE A 111 -2.85 5.22 21.42
CA ILE A 111 -2.72 6.23 20.38
C ILE A 111 -3.96 7.09 20.42
N ARG A 112 -3.78 8.38 20.64
CA ARG A 112 -4.88 9.35 20.58
C ARG A 112 -4.95 9.94 19.17
N LEU A 113 -6.15 9.97 18.62
CA LEU A 113 -6.46 10.54 17.32
C LEU A 113 -7.39 11.72 17.52
N ALA A 114 -6.98 12.93 17.15
CA ALA A 114 -7.83 14.12 17.23
C ALA A 114 -8.54 14.39 15.89
N VAL A 115 -9.74 14.94 15.94
CA VAL A 115 -10.50 15.38 14.74
C VAL A 115 -9.67 16.32 13.87
N GLU A 116 -8.93 17.24 14.51
CA GLU A 116 -8.12 18.24 13.82
C GLU A 116 -7.07 17.59 12.90
N GLU A 117 -6.40 16.54 13.40
CA GLU A 117 -5.42 15.74 12.65
C GLU A 117 -6.08 14.97 11.48
N THR A 118 -7.40 14.73 11.54
CA THR A 118 -8.15 14.05 10.48
C THR A 118 -8.73 14.94 9.39
N VAL A 119 -8.93 16.23 9.68
CA VAL A 119 -9.68 17.15 8.81
C VAL A 119 -8.75 18.11 8.06
N ASP A 120 -7.60 18.46 8.61
CA ASP A 120 -6.73 19.51 8.09
C ASP A 120 -5.81 19.10 6.92
N ARG A 121 -5.94 17.86 6.41
CA ARG A 121 -5.07 17.26 5.38
C ARG A 121 -3.58 17.19 5.76
N SER A 122 -3.22 17.45 7.02
CA SER A 122 -1.83 17.38 7.50
C SER A 122 -1.24 15.97 7.37
N CYS A 123 -2.08 14.95 7.49
CA CYS A 123 -1.71 13.55 7.33
C CYS A 123 -1.81 13.01 5.89
N GLU A 124 -2.06 13.83 4.86
CA GLU A 124 -1.98 13.38 3.46
C GLU A 124 -0.59 12.77 3.17
N VAL A 125 -0.51 11.81 2.25
CA VAL A 125 0.77 11.19 1.84
C VAL A 125 1.74 12.27 1.31
N GLN A 126 2.79 12.55 2.08
CA GLN A 126 3.82 13.54 1.78
C GLN A 126 5.18 12.88 1.56
N PHE A 127 5.60 12.81 0.30
CA PHE A 127 6.92 12.29 -0.08
C PHE A 127 8.07 13.30 0.09
N LEU A 128 7.88 14.39 0.84
CA LEU A 128 8.91 15.43 1.01
C LEU A 128 9.74 15.24 2.29
N SER A 129 9.13 14.77 3.37
CA SER A 129 9.78 14.60 4.68
C SER A 129 9.81 13.15 5.16
N GLU A 130 8.84 12.33 4.75
CA GLU A 130 8.64 10.96 5.28
C GLU A 130 8.37 9.94 4.17
N VAL A 131 9.30 9.87 3.21
CA VAL A 131 9.19 9.02 2.01
C VAL A 131 8.93 7.55 2.37
N ASN A 132 9.66 6.99 3.34
CA ASN A 132 9.51 5.58 3.72
C ASN A 132 8.13 5.28 4.33
N ASN A 133 7.62 6.14 5.21
CA ASN A 133 6.29 5.98 5.77
C ASN A 133 5.23 6.08 4.68
N SER A 134 5.37 7.04 3.78
CA SER A 134 4.47 7.25 2.63
C SER A 134 4.45 6.06 1.66
N ILE A 135 5.61 5.45 1.39
CA ILE A 135 5.72 4.23 0.58
C ILE A 135 4.99 3.07 1.28
N LEU A 136 5.33 2.82 2.55
CA LEU A 136 4.77 1.72 3.31
C LEU A 136 3.25 1.85 3.52
N ALA A 137 2.80 3.08 3.75
CA ALA A 137 1.41 3.50 3.78
C ALA A 137 0.67 3.04 2.52
N LEU A 138 1.16 3.45 1.35
CA LEU A 138 0.54 3.05 0.08
C LEU A 138 0.57 1.54 -0.13
N LYS A 139 1.71 0.89 0.11
CA LYS A 139 1.86 -0.56 -0.06
C LYS A 139 0.87 -1.35 0.80
N SER A 140 0.60 -0.90 2.03
CA SER A 140 -0.32 -1.57 2.97
C SER A 140 -1.79 -1.51 2.55
N THR A 141 -2.15 -0.60 1.65
CA THR A 141 -3.51 -0.46 1.10
C THR A 141 -3.59 -0.78 -0.38
N SER A 142 -2.53 -1.32 -0.96
CA SER A 142 -2.46 -1.63 -2.38
C SER A 142 -2.47 -3.13 -2.63
N ILE A 143 -2.92 -3.48 -3.83
CA ILE A 143 -2.69 -4.80 -4.42
C ILE A 143 -1.30 -4.78 -5.03
N GLU A 144 -0.54 -5.86 -4.80
CA GLU A 144 0.81 -6.04 -5.32
C GLU A 144 0.81 -7.03 -6.49
N LYS A 145 1.63 -6.74 -7.51
CA LYS A 145 1.95 -7.71 -8.55
C LYS A 145 3.39 -7.54 -9.02
N THR A 146 4.09 -8.66 -9.18
CA THR A 146 5.45 -8.69 -9.73
C THR A 146 5.39 -9.14 -11.19
N VAL A 147 6.15 -8.47 -12.05
CA VAL A 147 6.29 -8.80 -13.48
C VAL A 147 7.76 -8.84 -13.88
N GLY A 148 8.11 -9.81 -14.72
CA GLY A 148 9.45 -9.94 -15.28
C GLY A 148 9.57 -9.21 -16.62
N ILE A 149 10.61 -8.40 -16.77
CA ILE A 149 11.01 -7.75 -18.01
C ILE A 149 12.48 -8.10 -18.30
N GLN A 150 12.73 -8.71 -19.46
CA GLN A 150 14.09 -9.03 -19.88
C GLN A 150 14.81 -7.76 -20.36
N ILE A 151 15.65 -7.17 -19.51
CA ILE A 151 16.41 -5.94 -19.82
C ILE A 151 17.85 -6.25 -20.25
N ASP A 152 18.53 -7.22 -19.63
CA ASP A 152 19.97 -7.44 -19.83
C ASP A 152 20.38 -7.81 -21.25
N LYS A 153 19.47 -8.41 -22.03
CA LYS A 153 19.74 -8.76 -23.44
C LYS A 153 19.59 -7.58 -24.39
N ASN A 154 19.03 -6.44 -23.95
CA ASN A 154 18.83 -5.27 -24.77
C ASN A 154 18.78 -3.97 -23.91
N PRO A 155 19.89 -3.23 -23.80
CA PRO A 155 19.97 -1.98 -23.04
C PRO A 155 18.90 -0.93 -23.40
N GLU A 156 18.45 -0.90 -24.66
CA GLU A 156 17.37 0.01 -25.11
C GLU A 156 16.05 -0.24 -24.38
N ARG A 157 15.88 -1.42 -23.76
CA ARG A 157 14.69 -1.70 -22.94
C ARG A 157 14.69 -0.94 -21.63
N GLY A 158 15.87 -0.68 -21.05
CA GLY A 158 16.00 0.19 -19.87
C GLY A 158 15.56 1.61 -20.19
N GLU A 159 16.05 2.17 -21.31
CA GLU A 159 15.64 3.49 -21.80
C GLU A 159 14.14 3.55 -22.11
N ARG A 160 13.57 2.49 -22.71
CA ARG A 160 12.13 2.39 -22.94
C ARG A 160 11.32 2.39 -21.65
N LEU A 161 11.81 1.74 -20.59
CA LEU A 161 11.14 1.73 -19.29
C LEU A 161 11.15 3.13 -18.66
N LEU A 162 12.31 3.79 -18.67
CA LEU A 162 12.43 5.17 -18.16
C LEU A 162 11.53 6.13 -18.95
N LYS A 163 11.52 6.02 -20.28
CA LYS A 163 10.64 6.80 -21.15
C LYS A 163 9.16 6.54 -20.85
N PHE A 164 8.78 5.28 -20.63
CA PHE A 164 7.42 4.92 -20.23
C PHE A 164 7.03 5.58 -18.90
N LEU A 165 7.91 5.54 -17.90
CA LEU A 165 7.67 6.17 -16.60
C LEU A 165 7.49 7.68 -16.76
N GLU A 166 8.34 8.34 -17.54
CA GLU A 166 8.25 9.76 -17.84
C GLU A 166 6.96 10.12 -18.60
N GLU A 167 6.66 9.42 -19.70
CA GLU A 167 5.45 9.62 -20.51
C GLU A 167 4.17 9.49 -19.68
N LYS A 168 4.17 8.58 -18.70
CA LYS A 168 3.02 8.39 -17.82
C LYS A 168 3.01 9.31 -16.62
N SER A 169 4.05 10.14 -16.42
CA SER A 169 4.26 11.11 -15.33
C SER A 169 4.68 10.51 -13.98
N PHE A 170 5.29 9.32 -13.97
CA PHE A 170 5.82 8.71 -12.76
C PHE A 170 7.05 9.50 -12.31
N LYS A 171 7.07 9.88 -11.04
CA LYS A 171 8.20 10.60 -10.44
C LYS A 171 8.98 9.66 -9.53
N GLU A 172 10.29 9.68 -9.67
CA GLU A 172 11.17 9.01 -8.74
C GLU A 172 11.09 9.71 -7.38
N ILE A 173 10.74 8.94 -6.34
CA ILE A 173 10.63 9.44 -4.95
C ILE A 173 11.76 8.89 -4.08
N ARG A 174 12.42 7.83 -4.53
CA ARG A 174 13.59 7.17 -3.95
C ARG A 174 14.22 6.34 -5.07
N ALA A 175 15.52 6.04 -4.97
CA ALA A 175 16.22 5.17 -5.92
C ALA A 175 15.38 3.92 -6.24
N ASP A 176 15.15 3.70 -7.54
CA ASP A 176 14.37 2.58 -8.10
C ASP A 176 12.90 2.50 -7.65
N VAL A 177 12.36 3.57 -7.06
CA VAL A 177 10.95 3.67 -6.63
C VAL A 177 10.27 4.89 -7.24
N TYR A 178 9.27 4.60 -8.06
CA TYR A 178 8.53 5.58 -8.84
C TYR A 178 7.07 5.66 -8.40
N PHE A 179 6.54 6.88 -8.29
CA PHE A 179 5.19 7.14 -7.79
C PHE A 179 4.39 8.06 -8.71
N MET A 180 3.09 7.74 -8.84
CA MET A 180 2.11 8.52 -9.59
C MET A 180 1.11 9.22 -8.65
N LYS A 181 1.15 10.56 -8.57
CA LYS A 181 0.28 11.29 -7.62
C LYS A 181 -1.15 11.50 -8.10
N ARG A 182 -1.40 11.99 -9.32
CA ARG A 182 -2.68 12.67 -9.63
C ARG A 182 -3.30 12.48 -11.03
N THR A 183 -2.76 11.63 -11.90
CA THR A 183 -3.26 11.59 -13.29
C THR A 183 -4.14 10.37 -13.58
N GLY A 184 -5.45 10.59 -13.68
CA GLY A 184 -6.42 9.64 -14.24
C GLY A 184 -6.45 8.28 -13.53
N CYS A 185 -6.54 7.21 -14.32
CA CYS A 185 -6.66 5.83 -13.84
C CYS A 185 -5.41 5.26 -13.14
N LEU A 186 -4.29 6.01 -13.11
CA LEU A 186 -3.03 5.60 -12.48
C LEU A 186 -2.77 6.29 -11.13
N MET A 187 -3.78 6.99 -10.60
CA MET A 187 -3.64 7.75 -9.36
C MET A 187 -3.24 6.85 -8.19
N TYR A 188 -2.24 7.29 -7.41
CA TYR A 188 -1.64 6.59 -6.27
C TYR A 188 -0.99 5.24 -6.59
N CYS A 189 -0.44 5.07 -7.79
CA CYS A 189 0.31 3.87 -8.17
C CYS A 189 1.80 4.00 -7.84
N LEU A 190 2.41 2.89 -7.43
CA LEU A 190 3.83 2.78 -7.10
C LEU A 190 4.47 1.68 -7.95
N ILE A 191 5.67 1.92 -8.47
CA ILE A 191 6.48 0.92 -9.18
C ILE A 191 7.85 0.87 -8.52
N GLU A 192 8.25 -0.31 -8.05
CA GLU A 192 9.60 -0.61 -7.61
C GLU A 192 10.33 -1.39 -8.71
N ILE A 193 11.52 -0.95 -9.11
CA ILE A 193 12.41 -1.69 -10.00
C ILE A 193 13.32 -2.54 -9.11
N LEU A 194 13.08 -3.85 -9.07
CA LEU A 194 13.86 -4.76 -8.25
C LEU A 194 15.23 -5.05 -8.90
N PRO A 195 16.24 -5.46 -8.10
CA PRO A 195 17.55 -5.81 -8.62
C PRO A 195 17.46 -6.91 -9.67
N ILE A 196 18.28 -6.80 -10.70
CA ILE A 196 18.34 -7.78 -11.78
C ILE A 196 18.85 -9.10 -11.21
N THR A 197 18.04 -10.15 -11.38
CA THR A 197 18.38 -11.51 -10.96
C THR A 197 18.21 -12.41 -12.17
N ASP A 198 19.23 -13.23 -12.48
CA ASP A 198 19.23 -14.16 -13.61
C ASP A 198 18.98 -13.52 -15.00
N GLY A 199 19.38 -12.25 -15.19
CA GLY A 199 19.23 -11.54 -16.45
C GLY A 199 17.85 -10.91 -16.68
N GLU A 200 16.97 -10.98 -15.68
CA GLU A 200 15.62 -10.42 -15.71
C GLU A 200 15.48 -9.31 -14.68
N ALA A 201 15.05 -8.12 -15.14
CA ALA A 201 14.62 -7.07 -14.24
C ALA A 201 13.18 -7.36 -13.83
N ARG A 202 12.89 -7.29 -12.52
CA ARG A 202 11.53 -7.49 -12.03
C ARG A 202 10.95 -6.16 -11.61
N LEU A 203 9.75 -5.85 -12.09
CA LEU A 203 9.00 -4.71 -11.60
C LEU A 203 7.97 -5.20 -10.59
N ARG A 204 7.97 -4.58 -9.41
CA ARG A 204 6.92 -4.76 -8.43
C ARG A 204 5.99 -3.56 -8.47
N ILE A 205 4.74 -3.81 -8.83
CA ILE A 205 3.72 -2.79 -9.07
C ILE A 205 2.74 -2.84 -7.92
N PHE A 206 2.37 -1.67 -7.41
CA PHE A 206 1.32 -1.49 -6.42
C PHE A 206 0.26 -0.54 -6.95
N SER A 207 -1.00 -0.97 -6.87
CA SER A 207 -2.15 -0.15 -7.26
C SER A 207 -3.28 -0.32 -6.26
N ARG A 208 -4.21 0.63 -6.22
CA ARG A 208 -5.34 0.59 -5.27
C ARG A 208 -6.34 -0.53 -5.58
N SER A 209 -6.48 -0.87 -6.85
CA SER A 209 -7.45 -1.87 -7.31
C SER A 209 -6.89 -2.79 -8.39
N SER A 210 -7.58 -3.92 -8.60
CA SER A 210 -7.26 -4.88 -9.65
C SER A 210 -7.47 -4.28 -11.04
N GLN A 211 -8.44 -3.38 -11.18
CA GLN A 211 -8.73 -2.66 -12.42
C GLN A 211 -7.56 -1.73 -12.79
N GLN A 212 -7.08 -0.92 -11.84
CA GLN A 212 -5.89 -0.10 -12.04
C GLN A 212 -4.67 -0.95 -12.39
N MET A 213 -4.47 -2.06 -11.67
CA MET A 213 -3.39 -3.01 -11.95
C MET A 213 -3.45 -3.49 -13.40
N ASN A 214 -4.62 -3.92 -13.86
CA ASN A 214 -4.80 -4.43 -15.22
C ASN A 214 -4.53 -3.38 -16.30
N ILE A 215 -4.89 -2.12 -16.05
CA ILE A 215 -4.54 -1.01 -16.95
C ILE A 215 -3.02 -0.85 -17.04
N ILE A 216 -2.31 -0.83 -15.91
CA ILE A 216 -0.84 -0.71 -15.88
C ILE A 216 -0.20 -1.87 -16.63
N LEU A 217 -0.62 -3.10 -16.36
CA LEU A 217 -0.09 -4.29 -17.03
C LEU A 217 -0.31 -4.22 -18.53
N ARG A 218 -1.47 -3.75 -19.00
CA ARG A 218 -1.75 -3.59 -20.43
C ARG A 218 -0.85 -2.52 -21.05
N LEU A 219 -0.67 -1.39 -20.37
CA LEU A 219 0.21 -0.31 -20.83
C LEU A 219 1.67 -0.79 -20.90
N LEU A 220 2.13 -1.58 -19.93
CA LEU A 220 3.44 -2.21 -19.93
C LEU A 220 3.57 -3.25 -21.05
N ARG A 221 2.56 -4.11 -21.27
CA ARG A 221 2.57 -5.11 -22.38
C ARG A 221 2.71 -4.45 -23.75
N ASN A 222 2.15 -3.27 -23.96
CA ASN A 222 2.33 -2.53 -25.21
C ASN A 222 3.79 -2.12 -25.46
N GLN A 223 4.57 -1.88 -24.39
CA GLN A 223 5.99 -1.53 -24.47
C GLN A 223 6.91 -2.76 -24.37
N PHE A 224 6.45 -3.79 -23.66
CA PHE A 224 7.15 -5.02 -23.35
C PHE A 224 6.23 -6.23 -23.61
N PRO A 225 6.06 -6.65 -24.88
CA PRO A 225 5.16 -7.76 -25.24
C PRO A 225 5.55 -9.09 -24.58
N ASP A 226 6.85 -9.29 -24.36
CA ASP A 226 7.42 -10.51 -23.77
C ASP A 226 7.38 -10.52 -22.22
N MET A 227 6.62 -9.60 -21.61
CA MET A 227 6.52 -9.50 -20.15
C MET A 227 5.85 -10.74 -19.56
N ILE A 228 6.48 -11.33 -18.55
CA ILE A 228 5.97 -12.52 -17.85
C ILE A 228 5.20 -12.06 -16.60
N THR A 229 3.93 -12.46 -16.51
CA THR A 229 3.06 -12.21 -15.34
C THR A 229 2.81 -13.50 -14.57
N GLU A 230 3.06 -13.51 -13.25
CA GLU A 230 2.90 -14.71 -12.41
C GLU A 230 1.45 -15.20 -12.23
N LYS A 231 0.45 -14.35 -12.52
CA LYS A 231 -0.98 -14.72 -12.61
C LYS A 231 -1.69 -13.83 -13.62
N ASP A 232 -2.37 -14.40 -14.60
CA ASP A 232 -3.26 -13.63 -15.47
C ASP A 232 -4.55 -13.28 -14.71
N VAL A 233 -4.92 -12.00 -14.76
CA VAL A 233 -6.22 -11.53 -14.30
C VAL A 233 -7.06 -11.30 -15.56
N ASP A 234 -8.33 -11.68 -15.52
CA ASP A 234 -9.23 -11.59 -16.66
C ASP A 234 -9.41 -10.13 -17.11
N SER A 235 -8.66 -9.76 -18.15
CA SER A 235 -8.69 -8.43 -18.75
C SER A 235 -10.02 -8.10 -19.42
N VAL A 236 -10.80 -9.12 -19.79
CA VAL A 236 -12.13 -8.94 -20.40
C VAL A 236 -13.10 -8.48 -19.32
N PHE A 237 -13.08 -9.12 -18.15
CA PHE A 237 -13.90 -8.71 -17.02
C PHE A 237 -13.63 -7.25 -16.60
N ALA A 238 -12.36 -6.86 -16.49
CA ALA A 238 -12.00 -5.48 -16.14
C ALA A 238 -12.47 -4.45 -17.18
N ALA A 239 -12.39 -4.77 -18.48
CA ALA A 239 -12.86 -3.90 -19.54
C ALA A 239 -14.39 -3.76 -19.56
N THR A 240 -15.11 -4.86 -19.32
CA THR A 240 -16.59 -4.87 -19.26
C THR A 240 -17.10 -3.98 -18.13
N VAL A 241 -16.53 -4.12 -16.93
CA VAL A 241 -16.92 -3.33 -15.74
C VAL A 241 -16.64 -1.83 -15.94
N LEU A 242 -15.54 -1.49 -16.62
CA LEU A 242 -15.21 -0.12 -17.03
C LEU A 242 -16.22 0.48 -18.02
N ILE A 243 -16.63 -0.30 -19.03
CA ILE A 243 -17.61 0.11 -20.02
C ILE A 243 -18.98 0.35 -19.36
N GLU A 244 -19.36 -0.51 -18.41
CA GLU A 244 -20.60 -0.35 -17.63
C GLU A 244 -20.60 0.95 -16.82
N GLU A 245 -19.48 1.32 -16.19
CA GLU A 245 -19.37 2.61 -15.50
C GLU A 245 -19.48 3.80 -16.47
N LEU A 246 -18.78 3.75 -17.61
CA LEU A 246 -18.81 4.82 -18.62
C LEU A 246 -20.23 5.05 -19.17
N LYS A 247 -21.01 3.99 -19.36
CA LYS A 247 -22.42 4.10 -19.77
C LYS A 247 -23.26 4.85 -18.74
N LEU A 248 -23.04 4.62 -17.44
CA LEU A 248 -23.77 5.31 -16.38
C LEU A 248 -23.48 6.82 -16.34
N TYR A 249 -22.28 7.27 -16.74
CA TYR A 249 -22.03 8.70 -16.91
C TYR A 249 -22.74 9.29 -18.13
N LEU A 250 -22.83 8.54 -19.23
CA LEU A 250 -23.47 8.98 -20.48
C LEU A 250 -25.00 9.03 -20.39
N GLU A 251 -25.63 8.16 -19.59
CA GLU A 251 -27.09 7.99 -19.54
C GLU A 251 -27.82 8.93 -18.56
N ASP A 252 -27.15 9.97 -18.05
CA ASP A 252 -27.67 10.89 -17.02
C ASP A 252 -28.33 10.22 -15.80
N THR A 253 -27.77 9.08 -15.39
CA THR A 253 -28.26 8.27 -14.26
C THR A 253 -28.05 8.95 -12.91
N SER A 254 -28.80 8.47 -11.91
CA SER A 254 -28.86 9.10 -10.58
C SER A 254 -27.50 9.05 -9.87
N THR A 255 -27.22 10.08 -9.06
CA THR A 255 -25.96 10.20 -8.29
C THR A 255 -25.61 8.94 -7.47
N PRO A 256 -26.56 8.23 -6.82
CA PRO A 256 -26.27 7.00 -6.09
C PRO A 256 -25.81 5.83 -7.00
N GLU A 257 -26.38 5.70 -8.20
CA GLU A 257 -26.00 4.63 -9.15
C GLU A 257 -24.59 4.84 -9.68
N ARG A 258 -24.24 6.10 -9.99
CA ARG A 258 -22.88 6.49 -10.36
C ARG A 258 -21.89 6.25 -9.21
N GLN A 259 -22.26 6.55 -7.97
CA GLN A 259 -21.41 6.25 -6.80
C GLN A 259 -21.23 4.74 -6.58
N MET A 260 -22.28 3.95 -6.73
CA MET A 260 -22.17 2.49 -6.60
C MET A 260 -21.30 1.89 -7.72
N ALA A 261 -21.39 2.41 -8.94
CA ALA A 261 -20.53 2.01 -10.04
C ALA A 261 -19.06 2.40 -9.80
N ARG A 262 -18.80 3.63 -9.32
CA ARG A 262 -17.46 4.08 -8.88
C ARG A 262 -16.87 3.16 -7.81
N ILE A 263 -17.69 2.70 -6.85
CA ILE A 263 -17.26 1.77 -5.80
C ILE A 263 -16.93 0.39 -6.41
N ARG A 264 -17.70 -0.08 -7.39
CA ARG A 264 -17.49 -1.37 -8.07
C ARG A 264 -16.26 -1.38 -8.97
N THR A 265 -15.99 -0.28 -9.65
CA THR A 265 -14.85 -0.17 -10.57
C THR A 265 -13.57 0.29 -9.86
N ASP A 266 -13.71 0.96 -8.71
CA ASP A 266 -12.66 1.63 -7.93
C ASP A 266 -11.74 2.53 -8.80
N LEU A 267 -12.29 3.00 -9.92
CA LEU A 267 -11.66 3.95 -10.83
C LEU A 267 -12.33 5.29 -10.59
N LEU A 268 -11.67 6.14 -9.80
CA LEU A 268 -12.10 7.51 -9.60
C LEU A 268 -11.91 8.30 -10.91
N ILE A 269 -12.84 8.16 -11.85
CA ILE A 269 -13.01 9.11 -12.95
C ILE A 269 -13.70 10.34 -12.35
N PRO A 270 -13.05 11.53 -12.33
CA PRO A 270 -13.64 12.76 -11.80
C PRO A 270 -15.01 13.05 -12.44
#